data_AF-S4Y9V1-F1
#
_entry.id   AF-S4Y9V1-F1
#
_cell.length_a   1.000
_cell.length_b   1.000
_cell.length_c   1.000
_cell.angle_alpha   90.00
_cell.angle_beta   90.00
_cell.angle_gamma   90.00
#
_symmetry.space_group_name_H-M   'P 1'
#
loop_
_entity.id
_entity.type
_entity.pdbx_description
1 polymer ?
#
loop_
_entity_poly.entity_id
_entity_poly.type
_entity_poly.pdbx_seq_one_letter_code
_entity_poly.pdbx_strand_id
1 'polypeptide(L)'
;MPESSNEPTKETLRRGFAAMEPRRQRQIASKGGKAAHESGRAHEFTPEEARSAGRKGGERVSTDRAHMAAIGRTGGKSRTKRSDGSGGPAVTGAA
;
A
#
# COMPACT_ATOMS: atom_id res chain seq x y z
N MET A 1 -3.37 52.46 -30.68
CA MET A 1 -3.77 51.15 -30.12
C MET A 1 -2.72 50.11 -30.50
N PRO A 2 -1.75 49.82 -29.61
CA PRO A 2 -1.25 48.47 -29.36
C PRO A 2 -1.53 48.11 -27.87
N GLU A 3 -1.61 46.88 -27.39
CA GLU A 3 -0.85 45.67 -27.70
C GLU A 3 -1.59 44.48 -27.04
N SER A 4 -1.69 43.35 -27.74
CA SER A 4 -2.33 42.13 -27.25
C SER A 4 -1.31 41.30 -26.45
N SER A 5 -1.30 41.43 -25.13
CA SER A 5 -0.45 40.64 -24.23
C SER A 5 -1.06 39.25 -23.97
N ASN A 6 -0.64 38.26 -24.77
CA ASN A 6 -0.81 36.85 -24.47
C ASN A 6 0.39 36.36 -23.66
N GLU A 7 0.38 36.57 -22.34
CA GLU A 7 1.32 35.88 -21.43
C GLU A 7 0.70 34.57 -20.91
N PRO A 8 1.38 33.41 -21.04
CA PRO A 8 0.93 32.20 -20.36
C PRO A 8 1.23 32.34 -18.87
N THR A 9 0.25 32.84 -18.10
CA THR A 9 0.34 32.81 -16.64
C THR A 9 0.56 31.35 -16.21
N LYS A 10 1.46 31.18 -15.25
CA LYS A 10 1.86 29.90 -14.63
C LYS A 10 0.73 29.26 -13.80
N GLU A 11 -0.49 29.46 -14.23
CA GLU A 11 -1.72 28.98 -13.63
C GLU A 11 -2.29 27.93 -14.58
N THR A 12 -1.54 26.85 -14.78
CA THR A 12 -2.14 25.61 -15.25
C THR A 12 -3.05 25.13 -14.12
N LEU A 13 -4.27 25.70 -14.10
CA LEU A 13 -5.32 25.40 -13.14
C LEU A 13 -5.35 23.90 -12.97
N ARG A 14 -5.12 23.44 -11.74
CA ARG A 14 -5.18 22.01 -11.40
C ARG A 14 -6.50 21.49 -11.98
N ARG A 15 -6.42 20.64 -12.98
CA ARG A 15 -7.56 20.05 -13.71
C ARG A 15 -7.50 18.54 -13.56
N GLY A 16 -8.65 17.88 -13.62
CA GLY A 16 -8.74 16.42 -13.48
C GLY A 16 -8.36 15.93 -12.09
N PHE A 17 -7.64 14.81 -12.00
CA PHE A 17 -7.30 14.16 -10.72
C PHE A 17 -6.46 15.04 -9.77
N ALA A 18 -5.67 15.97 -10.30
CA ALA A 18 -4.85 16.89 -9.50
C ALA A 18 -5.67 18.00 -8.80
N ALA A 19 -6.91 18.23 -9.26
CA ALA A 19 -7.85 19.19 -8.67
C ALA A 19 -8.75 18.55 -7.59
N MET A 20 -8.76 17.21 -7.52
CA MET A 20 -9.71 16.45 -6.72
C MET A 20 -9.22 16.29 -5.27
N GLU A 21 -10.16 16.13 -4.34
CA GLU A 21 -9.84 15.86 -2.94
C GLU A 21 -9.02 14.55 -2.79
N PRO A 22 -7.93 14.53 -1.99
CA PRO A 22 -7.05 13.37 -1.83
C PRO A 22 -7.78 12.07 -1.44
N ARG A 23 -8.83 12.18 -0.60
CA ARG A 23 -9.63 11.02 -0.18
C ARG A 23 -10.35 10.38 -1.36
N ARG A 24 -10.95 11.21 -2.22
CA ARG A 24 -11.67 10.77 -3.41
C ARG A 24 -10.71 10.19 -4.45
N GLN A 25 -9.53 10.79 -4.63
CA GLN A 25 -8.48 10.24 -5.49
C GLN A 25 -8.04 8.85 -5.02
N ARG A 26 -7.80 8.67 -3.72
CA ARG A 26 -7.43 7.36 -3.15
C ARG A 26 -8.53 6.32 -3.33
N GLN A 27 -9.79 6.71 -3.17
CA GLN A 27 -10.92 5.80 -3.42
C GLN A 27 -10.98 5.37 -4.89
N ILE A 28 -10.79 6.30 -5.83
CA ILE A 28 -10.79 5.97 -7.26
C ILE A 28 -9.61 5.06 -7.60
N ALA A 29 -8.41 5.35 -7.10
CA ALA A 29 -7.24 4.50 -7.27
C ALA A 29 -7.47 3.08 -6.69
N SER A 30 -8.08 2.99 -5.49
CA SER A 30 -8.39 1.71 -4.86
C SER A 30 -9.43 0.92 -5.66
N LYS A 31 -10.48 1.57 -6.17
CA LYS A 31 -11.50 0.94 -7.01
C LYS A 31 -10.92 0.50 -8.36
N GLY A 32 -10.09 1.33 -8.99
CA GLY A 32 -9.43 1.01 -10.25
C GLY A 32 -8.49 -0.19 -10.15
N GLY A 33 -7.71 -0.29 -9.06
CA GLY A 33 -6.85 -1.45 -8.79
C GLY A 33 -7.64 -2.74 -8.59
N LYS A 34 -8.76 -2.67 -7.86
CA LYS A 34 -9.65 -3.84 -7.67
C LYS A 34 -10.32 -4.27 -8.98
N ALA A 35 -10.84 -3.32 -9.73
CA ALA A 35 -11.48 -3.58 -11.03
C ALA A 35 -10.49 -4.14 -12.06
N ALA A 36 -9.22 -3.70 -12.05
CA ALA A 36 -8.18 -4.24 -12.93
C ALA A 36 -7.88 -5.72 -12.62
N HIS A 37 -7.88 -6.10 -11.34
CA HIS A 37 -7.76 -7.50 -10.93
C HIS A 37 -9.01 -8.32 -11.27
N GLU A 38 -10.20 -7.79 -10.99
CA GLU A 38 -11.48 -8.48 -11.22
C GLU A 38 -11.79 -8.67 -12.71
N SER A 39 -11.41 -7.70 -13.57
CA SER A 39 -11.63 -7.76 -15.02
C SER A 39 -10.71 -8.72 -15.77
N GLY A 40 -9.80 -9.43 -15.10
CA GLY A 40 -8.93 -10.45 -15.72
C GLY A 40 -7.94 -9.91 -16.76
N ARG A 41 -7.83 -8.58 -16.91
CA ARG A 41 -6.82 -7.92 -17.76
C ARG A 41 -5.47 -7.76 -17.05
N ALA A 42 -5.45 -7.92 -15.73
CA ALA A 42 -4.24 -8.00 -14.94
C ALA A 42 -3.74 -9.45 -14.90
N HIS A 43 -2.42 -9.64 -14.90
CA HIS A 43 -1.81 -10.95 -14.66
C HIS A 43 -2.35 -11.51 -13.34
N GLU A 44 -3.01 -12.67 -13.40
CA GLU A 44 -3.41 -13.40 -12.21
C GLU A 44 -2.12 -13.95 -11.58
N PHE A 45 -1.72 -13.38 -10.44
CA PHE A 45 -0.54 -13.88 -9.74
C PHE A 45 -0.85 -15.27 -9.24
N THR A 46 -0.24 -16.26 -9.86
CA THR A 46 -0.23 -17.60 -9.29
C THR A 46 0.43 -17.54 -7.90
N PRO A 47 0.07 -18.44 -6.96
CA PRO A 47 0.72 -18.50 -5.65
C PRO A 47 2.24 -18.64 -5.70
N GLU A 48 2.76 -19.14 -6.82
CA GLU A 48 4.18 -19.32 -7.10
C GLU A 48 4.84 -18.01 -7.55
N GLU A 49 4.20 -17.26 -8.45
CA GLU A 49 4.65 -15.92 -8.85
C GLU A 49 4.57 -14.91 -7.69
N ALA A 50 3.53 -14.96 -6.87
CA ALA A 50 3.42 -14.12 -5.67
C ALA A 50 4.58 -14.39 -4.70
N ARG A 51 4.97 -15.66 -4.54
CA ARG A 51 6.14 -16.06 -3.74
C ARG A 51 7.45 -15.57 -4.35
N SER A 52 7.62 -15.70 -5.67
CA SER A 52 8.82 -15.24 -6.38
C SER A 52 8.96 -13.71 -6.29
N ALA A 53 7.88 -12.97 -6.54
CA ALA A 53 7.83 -11.52 -6.42
C ALA A 53 8.10 -11.06 -4.98
N GLY A 54 7.50 -11.75 -3.99
CA GLY A 54 7.75 -11.51 -2.58
C GLY A 54 9.20 -11.76 -2.18
N ARG A 55 9.81 -12.85 -2.67
CA ARG A 55 11.24 -13.16 -2.45
C ARG A 55 12.14 -12.07 -3.05
N LYS A 56 11.91 -11.68 -4.31
CA LYS A 56 12.69 -10.65 -5.00
C LYS A 56 12.54 -9.26 -4.36
N GLY A 57 11.34 -8.96 -3.86
CA GLY A 57 11.08 -7.74 -3.08
C GLY A 57 11.80 -7.78 -1.74
N GLY A 58 11.69 -8.90 -1.01
CA GLY A 58 12.38 -9.11 0.26
C GLY A 58 13.89 -9.02 0.13
N GLU A 59 14.47 -9.61 -0.91
CA GLU A 59 15.91 -9.55 -1.20
C GLU A 59 16.39 -8.10 -1.36
N ARG A 60 15.67 -7.30 -2.16
CA ARG A 60 15.97 -5.87 -2.35
C ARG A 60 15.92 -5.05 -1.06
N VAL A 61 14.98 -5.37 -0.18
CA VAL A 61 14.79 -4.62 1.08
C VAL A 61 15.72 -5.14 2.18
N SER A 62 16.16 -6.40 2.09
CA SER A 62 16.97 -7.09 3.12
C SER A 62 18.38 -6.53 3.26
N THR A 63 18.87 -5.82 2.25
CA THR A 63 20.18 -5.15 2.29
C THR A 63 20.20 -4.00 3.30
N ASP A 64 19.05 -3.39 3.62
CA ASP A 64 18.95 -2.33 4.62
C ASP A 64 18.60 -2.90 6.01
N ARG A 65 19.65 -3.09 6.82
CA ARG A 65 19.53 -3.58 8.20
C ARG A 65 18.73 -2.62 9.10
N ALA A 66 18.83 -1.31 8.92
CA ALA A 66 18.13 -0.34 9.76
C ALA A 66 16.62 -0.37 9.47
N HIS A 67 16.26 -0.46 8.20
CA HIS A 67 14.89 -0.65 7.76
C HIS A 67 14.29 -1.98 8.26
N MET A 68 15.05 -3.08 8.15
CA MET A 68 14.62 -4.39 8.66
C MET A 68 14.39 -4.38 10.17
N ALA A 69 15.25 -3.70 10.94
CA ALA A 69 15.05 -3.52 12.37
C ALA A 69 13.80 -2.68 12.70
N ALA A 70 13.46 -1.68 11.88
CA ALA A 70 12.25 -0.88 12.05
C ALA A 70 10.97 -1.69 11.77
N ILE A 71 10.96 -2.49 10.69
CA ILE A 71 9.86 -3.42 10.37
C ILE A 71 9.71 -4.46 11.50
N GLY A 72 10.80 -5.10 11.91
CA GLY A 72 10.79 -6.11 12.96
C GLY A 72 10.26 -5.57 14.29
N ARG A 73 10.69 -4.37 14.71
CA ARG A 73 10.15 -3.70 15.90
C ARG A 73 8.65 -3.40 15.78
N THR A 74 8.20 -2.96 14.61
CA THR A 74 6.78 -2.68 14.36
C THR A 74 5.95 -3.97 14.42
N GLY A 75 6.40 -5.03 13.75
CA GLY A 75 5.75 -6.34 13.78
C GLY A 75 5.73 -6.99 15.16
N GLY A 76 6.80 -6.82 15.94
CA GLY A 76 6.87 -7.25 17.34
C GLY A 76 5.84 -6.55 18.22
N LYS A 77 5.75 -5.22 18.13
CA LYS A 77 4.73 -4.43 18.85
C LYS A 77 3.30 -4.84 18.50
N SER A 78 3.03 -5.17 17.24
CA SER A 78 1.72 -5.66 16.78
C SER A 78 1.41 -7.11 17.20
N ARG A 79 2.41 -7.91 17.55
CA ARG A 79 2.23 -9.24 18.15
C ARG A 79 1.97 -9.15 19.65
N THR A 80 2.72 -8.29 20.35
CA THR A 80 2.53 -8.10 21.80
C THR A 80 1.12 -7.58 22.12
N LYS A 81 0.58 -6.65 21.31
CA LYS A 81 -0.81 -6.15 21.37
C LYS A 81 -1.91 -7.19 21.08
N ARG A 82 -1.54 -8.40 20.65
CA ARG A 82 -2.47 -9.52 20.44
C ARG A 82 -2.34 -10.57 21.53
N SER A 83 -1.18 -10.67 22.18
CA SER A 83 -0.93 -11.61 23.27
C SER A 83 -1.38 -11.10 24.64
N ASP A 84 -1.54 -9.79 24.81
CA ASP A 84 -2.07 -9.13 26.01
C ASP A 84 -3.61 -9.13 26.08
N GLY A 85 -4.30 -9.58 25.02
CA GLY A 85 -5.77 -9.59 24.93
C GLY A 85 -6.44 -10.98 24.92
N SER A 86 -5.70 -12.08 25.03
CA SER A 86 -6.31 -13.41 25.08
C SER A 86 -5.45 -14.40 25.88
N GLY A 87 -5.65 -14.41 27.19
CA GLY A 87 -5.46 -15.61 27.99
C GLY A 87 -6.45 -16.66 27.48
N GLY A 88 -5.99 -17.55 26.60
CA GLY A 88 -6.75 -18.74 26.22
C GLY A 88 -6.87 -19.70 27.42
N PRO A 89 -8.02 -20.37 27.60
CA PRO A 89 -8.25 -21.23 28.76
C PRO A 89 -7.27 -22.40 28.79
N ALA A 90 -6.69 -22.63 29.96
CA ALA A 90 -5.93 -23.83 30.27
C ALA A 90 -6.84 -25.06 30.15
N VAL A 91 -6.61 -25.89 29.13
CA VAL A 91 -7.08 -27.26 29.08
C VAL A 91 -6.02 -28.12 29.76
N THR A 92 -6.20 -28.34 31.07
CA THR A 92 -5.57 -29.47 31.77
C THR A 92 -6.47 -30.68 31.54
N GLY A 93 -6.01 -31.59 30.66
CA GLY A 93 -6.64 -32.90 30.47
C GLY A 93 -6.51 -33.73 31.74
N ALA A 94 -7.65 -34.15 32.27
CA ALA A 94 -7.75 -35.26 33.20
C ALA A 94 -7.72 -36.57 32.39
N ALA A 95 -6.85 -37.48 32.82
CA ALA A 95 -6.95 -38.92 32.57
C ALA A 95 -6.54 -39.62 33.87
#